data_AF-A0A6G3XCP7-F1
#
_entry.id   AF-A0A6G3XCP7-F1
#
_cell.length_a   1.000
_cell.length_b   1.000
_cell.length_c   1.000
_cell.angle_alpha   90.00
_cell.angle_beta   90.00
_cell.angle_gamma   90.00
#
_symmetry.space_group_name_H-M   'P 1'
#
loop_
_entity.id
_entity.type
_entity.pdbx_description
1 polymer ?
#
loop_
_entity_poly.entity_id
_entity_poly.type
_entity_poly.pdbx_seq_one_letter_code
_entity_poly.pdbx_strand_id
1 'polypeptide(L)'
;MSHGLKQRHLTMLGLGGVIGAGLFVGSGAGIAVAGPAIVVSYLIAGALAMLVMRMLGEMSAAMPASGSFSVHAERALGRWAGFSVGWLYWFLLVVVLAVEATAAAQIAHGWVPGIEPWAWVLLFMVVFTAANLTAVKNFGEFEF
;
A
#
# COMPACT_ATOMS: atom_id res chain seq x y z
N MET A 1 13.39 -15.98 20.64
CA MET A 1 12.11 -15.35 21.06
C MET A 1 11.82 -14.24 20.06
N SER A 2 10.63 -14.22 19.47
CA SER A 2 10.33 -13.51 18.21
C SER A 2 10.67 -12.02 18.27
N HIS A 3 11.47 -11.55 17.30
CA HIS A 3 11.54 -10.13 16.97
C HIS A 3 10.23 -9.73 16.24
N GLY A 4 9.11 -9.80 16.96
CA GLY A 4 7.81 -9.37 16.45
C GLY A 4 7.76 -7.84 16.32
N LEU A 5 7.10 -7.36 15.27
CA LEU A 5 6.81 -5.94 15.10
C LEU A 5 6.03 -5.43 16.33
N LYS A 6 6.58 -4.43 17.02
CA LYS A 6 5.88 -3.75 18.11
C LYS A 6 4.59 -3.13 17.59
N GLN A 7 3.56 -3.00 18.44
CA GLN A 7 2.29 -2.36 18.07
C GLN A 7 2.49 -1.00 17.38
N ARG A 8 3.45 -0.19 17.86
CA ARG A 8 3.83 1.08 17.21
C ARG A 8 4.29 0.92 15.78
N HIS A 9 5.06 -0.12 15.45
CA HIS A 9 5.54 -0.38 14.09
C HIS A 9 4.37 -0.76 13.18
N LEU A 10 3.43 -1.56 13.66
CA LEU A 10 2.22 -1.91 12.93
C LEU A 10 1.34 -0.68 12.67
N THR A 11 1.15 0.17 13.68
CA THR A 11 0.40 1.43 13.52
C THR A 11 1.10 2.38 12.54
N MET A 12 2.42 2.54 12.63
CA MET A 12 3.17 3.39 11.70
C MET A 12 3.15 2.85 10.27
N LEU A 13 3.23 1.53 10.07
CA LEU A 13 3.10 0.91 8.76
C LEU A 13 1.71 1.16 8.16
N GLY A 14 0.66 1.02 8.97
CA GLY A 14 -0.71 1.33 8.56
C GLY A 14 -0.92 2.81 8.20
N LEU A 15 -0.46 3.73 9.05
CA LEU A 15 -0.57 5.17 8.81
C LEU A 15 0.23 5.61 7.58
N GLY A 16 1.46 5.11 7.43
CA GLY A 16 2.31 5.41 6.28
C GLY A 16 1.67 4.94 4.97
N GLY A 17 1.09 3.73 4.95
CA GLY A 17 0.40 3.20 3.78
C GLY A 17 -0.90 3.94 3.41
N VAL A 18 -1.64 4.45 4.40
CA VAL A 18 -2.91 5.16 4.16
C VAL A 18 -2.70 6.61 3.70
N ILE A 19 -1.71 7.31 4.27
CA ILE A 19 -1.45 8.71 3.90
C ILE A 19 -0.88 8.76 2.49
N GLY A 20 0.22 8.02 2.24
CA GLY A 20 0.83 7.81 0.93
C GLY A 20 0.93 9.03 0.00
N ALA A 21 1.18 8.76 -1.27
CA ALA A 21 1.02 9.68 -2.37
C ALA A 21 -0.46 9.91 -2.72
N GLY A 22 -1.33 8.97 -2.38
CA GLY A 22 -2.76 9.05 -2.64
C GLY A 22 -3.40 10.32 -2.10
N LEU A 23 -3.00 10.78 -0.90
CA LEU A 23 -3.50 12.03 -0.33
C LEU A 23 -3.05 13.26 -1.12
N PHE A 24 -1.84 13.27 -1.69
CA PHE A 24 -1.30 14.46 -2.36
C PHE A 24 -1.65 14.52 -3.84
N VAL A 25 -1.39 13.44 -4.57
CA VAL A 25 -1.62 13.37 -6.03
C VAL A 25 -3.06 12.97 -6.34
N GLY A 26 -3.63 12.05 -5.56
CA GLY A 26 -5.01 11.62 -5.72
C GLY A 26 -6.01 12.73 -5.37
N SER A 27 -5.76 13.51 -4.32
CA SER A 27 -6.62 14.65 -3.98
C SER A 27 -6.61 15.73 -5.07
N GLY A 28 -5.47 16.00 -5.69
CA GLY A 28 -5.38 16.98 -6.79
C GLY A 28 -6.30 16.62 -7.95
N ALA A 29 -6.24 15.37 -8.41
CA ALA A 29 -7.13 14.85 -9.46
C ALA A 29 -8.60 14.83 -9.01
N GLY A 30 -8.86 14.42 -7.77
CA GLY A 30 -10.21 14.41 -7.20
C GLY A 30 -10.84 15.80 -7.10
N ILE A 31 -10.06 16.82 -6.71
CA ILE A 31 -10.51 18.21 -6.58
C ILE A 31 -10.82 18.77 -7.97
N ALA A 32 -10.00 18.47 -8.97
CA ALA A 32 -10.24 18.92 -10.34
C ALA A 32 -11.57 18.41 -10.91
N VAL A 33 -12.01 17.21 -10.50
CA VAL A 33 -13.26 16.59 -10.96
C VAL A 33 -14.47 16.98 -10.09
N ALA A 34 -14.34 16.86 -8.77
CA ALA A 34 -15.47 17.00 -7.83
C ALA A 34 -15.58 18.41 -7.22
N GLY A 35 -14.54 19.24 -7.33
CA GLY A 35 -14.49 20.55 -6.68
C GLY A 35 -14.65 20.44 -5.16
N PRO A 36 -15.38 21.38 -4.51
CA PRO A 36 -15.61 21.34 -3.06
C PRO A 36 -16.32 20.08 -2.57
N ALA A 37 -17.03 19.36 -3.45
CA ALA A 37 -17.76 18.13 -3.09
C ALA A 37 -16.83 16.95 -2.79
N ILE A 38 -15.53 17.04 -3.07
CA ILE A 38 -14.55 15.98 -2.76
C ILE A 38 -14.58 15.58 -1.27
N VAL A 39 -14.86 16.54 -0.38
CA VAL A 39 -14.94 16.26 1.06
C VAL A 39 -16.04 15.24 1.35
N VAL A 40 -17.20 15.38 0.71
CA VAL A 40 -18.31 14.44 0.85
C VAL A 40 -17.93 13.08 0.25
N SER A 41 -17.29 13.08 -0.92
CA SER A 41 -16.80 11.84 -1.55
C SER A 41 -15.82 11.08 -0.65
N TYR A 42 -14.88 11.78 -0.01
CA TYR A 42 -13.92 11.18 0.93
C TYR A 42 -14.54 10.71 2.22
N LEU A 43 -15.55 11.41 2.75
CA LEU A 43 -16.31 10.94 3.91
C LEU A 43 -17.04 9.63 3.61
N ILE A 44 -17.71 9.54 2.46
CA ILE A 44 -18.43 8.33 2.05
C ILE A 44 -17.45 7.18 1.81
N ALA A 45 -16.37 7.42 1.05
CA ALA A 45 -15.36 6.41 0.75
C ALA A 45 -14.65 5.93 2.04
N GLY A 46 -14.30 6.85 2.94
CA GLY A 46 -13.68 6.55 4.22
C GLY A 46 -14.61 5.75 5.15
N ALA A 47 -15.89 6.10 5.21
CA ALA A 47 -16.89 5.35 5.97
C ALA A 47 -17.04 3.91 5.43
N LEU A 48 -17.11 3.75 4.10
CA LEU A 48 -17.17 2.43 3.48
C LEU A 48 -15.90 1.60 3.77
N ALA A 49 -14.71 2.20 3.65
CA ALA A 49 -13.45 1.55 3.96
C ALA A 49 -13.36 1.12 5.42
N MET A 50 -13.83 1.96 6.35
CA MET A 50 -13.93 1.64 7.78
C MET A 50 -14.82 0.43 8.04
N LEU A 51 -15.99 0.35 7.39
CA LEU A 51 -16.89 -0.79 7.51
C LEU A 51 -16.24 -2.08 6.99
N VAL A 52 -15.61 -2.03 5.81
CA VAL A 52 -14.89 -3.17 5.23
C VAL A 52 -13.77 -3.65 6.14
N MET A 53 -12.96 -2.73 6.67
CA MET A 53 -11.86 -3.08 7.57
C MET A 53 -12.35 -3.67 8.89
N ARG A 54 -13.50 -3.21 9.43
CA ARG A 54 -14.13 -3.83 10.60
C ARG A 54 -14.56 -5.26 10.33
N MET A 55 -15.31 -5.49 9.25
CA MET A 55 -15.77 -6.84 8.87
C MET A 55 -14.59 -7.79 8.68
N LEU A 56 -13.54 -7.33 8.01
CA LEU A 56 -12.33 -8.11 7.76
C LEU A 56 -11.54 -8.38 9.05
N GLY A 57 -11.50 -7.42 9.97
CA GLY A 57 -10.92 -7.56 11.29
C GLY A 57 -11.65 -8.60 12.15
N GLU A 58 -12.98 -8.58 12.15
CA GLU A 58 -13.81 -9.59 12.84
C GLU A 58 -13.60 -10.98 12.24
N MET A 59 -13.58 -11.11 10.91
CA MET A 59 -13.28 -12.38 10.23
C MET A 59 -11.88 -12.92 10.56
N SER A 60 -10.88 -12.04 10.63
CA SER A 60 -9.50 -12.40 10.96
C SER A 60 -9.34 -12.79 12.43
N ALA A 61 -10.09 -12.14 13.34
CA ALA A 61 -10.10 -12.48 14.76
C ALA A 61 -10.82 -13.80 15.05
N ALA A 62 -11.94 -14.06 14.36
CA ALA A 62 -12.69 -15.30 14.50
C ALA A 62 -11.95 -16.50 13.91
N MET A 63 -11.20 -16.30 12.83
CA MET A 63 -10.45 -17.35 12.15
C MET A 63 -9.02 -16.90 11.83
N PRO A 64 -8.09 -17.02 12.80
CA PRO A 64 -6.69 -16.72 12.56
C PRO A 64 -6.13 -17.69 11.52
N ALA A 65 -5.81 -17.19 10.33
CA ALA A 65 -5.14 -17.95 9.29
C ALA A 65 -3.82 -17.27 8.94
N SER A 66 -2.75 -18.06 8.79
CA SER A 66 -1.49 -17.59 8.22
C SER A 66 -1.66 -17.42 6.71
N GLY A 67 -2.24 -16.30 6.28
CA GLY A 67 -2.40 -15.95 4.86
C GLY A 67 -3.15 -14.64 4.64
N SER A 68 -3.07 -14.12 3.42
CA SER A 68 -3.76 -12.87 3.01
C SER A 68 -5.28 -13.08 2.90
N PHE A 69 -6.03 -12.02 2.63
CA PHE A 69 -7.49 -12.02 2.43
C PHE A 69 -7.98 -13.06 1.40
N SER A 70 -7.10 -13.49 0.48
CA SER A 70 -7.31 -14.61 -0.42
C SER A 70 -7.70 -15.91 0.28
N VAL A 71 -7.20 -16.18 1.50
CA VAL A 71 -7.55 -17.39 2.27
C VAL A 71 -8.99 -17.34 2.77
N HIS A 72 -9.47 -16.16 3.18
CA HIS A 72 -10.88 -15.98 3.54
C HIS A 72 -11.80 -16.15 2.32
N ALA A 73 -11.39 -15.62 1.16
CA ALA A 73 -12.12 -15.80 -0.10
C ALA A 73 -12.14 -17.26 -0.57
N GLU A 74 -11.01 -17.97 -0.46
CA GLU A 74 -10.90 -19.39 -0.79
C GLU A 74 -11.85 -20.25 0.05
N ARG A 75 -11.91 -19.98 1.35
CA ARG A 75 -12.77 -20.75 2.27
C ARG A 75 -14.25 -20.47 2.06
N ALA A 76 -14.61 -19.22 1.78
CA ALA A 76 -16.02 -18.82 1.63
C ALA A 76 -16.61 -19.21 0.26
N LEU A 77 -15.82 -19.08 -0.81
CA LEU A 77 -16.31 -19.17 -2.20
C LEU A 77 -15.59 -20.24 -3.03
N GLY A 78 -14.56 -20.88 -2.49
CA GLY A 78 -13.78 -21.94 -3.14
C GLY A 78 -12.45 -21.46 -3.72
N ARG A 79 -11.62 -22.42 -4.13
CA ARG A 79 -10.21 -22.21 -4.54
C ARG A 79 -10.01 -21.20 -5.68
N TRP A 80 -10.95 -21.13 -6.63
CA TRP A 80 -10.93 -20.16 -7.72
C TRP A 80 -11.02 -18.70 -7.23
N ALA A 81 -11.86 -18.44 -6.22
CA ALA A 81 -12.00 -17.11 -5.62
C ALA A 81 -10.73 -16.71 -4.86
N GLY A 82 -10.14 -17.64 -4.12
CA GLY A 82 -8.85 -17.42 -3.45
C GLY A 82 -7.74 -17.05 -4.40
N PHE A 83 -7.59 -17.80 -5.50
CA PHE A 83 -6.61 -17.53 -6.55
C PHE A 83 -6.81 -16.15 -7.17
N SER A 84 -8.04 -15.83 -7.60
CA SER A 84 -8.37 -14.55 -8.22
C SER A 84 -8.11 -13.37 -7.27
N VAL A 85 -8.56 -13.45 -6.02
CA VAL A 85 -8.33 -12.40 -5.01
C VAL A 85 -6.85 -12.25 -4.70
N GLY A 86 -6.09 -13.34 -4.63
CA GLY A 86 -4.64 -13.29 -4.43
C GLY A 86 -3.91 -12.54 -5.55
N TRP A 87 -4.23 -12.85 -6.81
CA TRP A 87 -3.65 -12.16 -7.96
C TRP A 87 -4.09 -10.70 -8.07
N LEU A 88 -5.37 -10.42 -7.83
CA LEU A 88 -5.87 -9.04 -7.78
C LEU A 88 -5.16 -8.23 -6.70
N TYR A 89 -4.98 -8.81 -5.52
CA TYR A 89 -4.27 -8.17 -4.41
C TYR A 89 -2.81 -7.87 -4.80
N TRP A 90 -2.08 -8.85 -5.35
CA TRP A 90 -0.71 -8.64 -5.79
C TRP A 90 -0.61 -7.56 -6.88
N PHE A 91 -1.48 -7.61 -7.88
CA PHE A 91 -1.51 -6.62 -8.95
C PHE A 91 -1.81 -5.21 -8.42
N LEU A 92 -2.77 -5.09 -7.50
CA LEU A 92 -3.07 -3.82 -6.85
C LEU A 92 -1.86 -3.28 -6.09
N LEU A 93 -1.10 -4.12 -5.39
CA LEU A 93 0.13 -3.67 -4.73
C LEU A 93 1.18 -3.16 -5.71
N VAL A 94 1.36 -3.82 -6.87
CA VAL A 94 2.27 -3.35 -7.92
C VAL A 94 1.83 -2.00 -8.49
N VAL A 95 0.53 -1.85 -8.78
CA VAL A 95 -0.03 -0.58 -9.29
C VAL A 95 0.11 0.53 -8.27
N VAL A 96 -0.20 0.28 -7.00
CA VAL A 96 -0.04 1.26 -5.91
C VAL A 96 1.42 1.71 -5.83
N LEU A 97 2.37 0.79 -5.85
CA LEU A 97 3.80 1.14 -5.84
C LEU A 97 4.18 2.05 -7.01
N ALA A 98 3.67 1.79 -8.22
CA ALA A 98 3.93 2.62 -9.39
C ALA A 98 3.31 4.03 -9.26
N VAL A 99 2.10 4.13 -8.70
CA VAL A 99 1.43 5.41 -8.42
C VAL A 99 2.22 6.23 -7.40
N GLU A 100 2.65 5.59 -6.30
CA GLU A 100 3.46 6.21 -5.25
C GLU A 100 4.79 6.75 -5.80
N ALA A 101 5.49 5.96 -6.63
CA ALA A 101 6.74 6.36 -7.26
C ALA A 101 6.59 7.53 -8.24
N THR A 102 5.52 7.50 -9.04
CA THR A 102 5.22 8.58 -9.99
C THR A 102 4.89 9.87 -9.26
N ALA A 103 4.12 9.78 -8.19
CA ALA A 103 3.78 10.92 -7.36
C ALA A 103 5.00 11.54 -6.67
N ALA A 104 5.86 10.71 -6.08
CA ALA A 104 7.12 11.17 -5.50
C ALA A 104 8.00 11.87 -6.57
N ALA A 105 8.03 11.34 -7.79
CA ALA A 105 8.77 11.94 -8.90
C ALA A 105 8.21 13.30 -9.33
N GLN A 106 6.89 13.49 -9.35
CA GLN A 106 6.27 14.78 -9.64
C GLN A 106 6.63 15.83 -8.59
N ILE A 107 6.63 15.46 -7.31
CA ILE A 107 7.03 16.36 -6.21
C ILE A 107 8.51 16.74 -6.35
N ALA A 108 9.40 15.76 -6.58
CA ALA A 108 10.83 15.99 -6.74
C ALA A 108 11.16 16.85 -7.97
N HIS A 109 10.45 16.63 -9.09
CA HIS A 109 10.56 17.46 -10.29
C HIS A 109 10.17 18.92 -10.01
N GLY A 110 9.17 19.15 -9.14
CA GLY A 110 8.80 20.50 -8.70
C GLY A 110 9.92 21.22 -7.93
N TRP A 111 10.82 20.50 -7.27
CA TRP A 111 11.97 21.09 -6.57
C TRP A 111 13.16 21.33 -7.50
N VAL A 112 13.41 20.39 -8.42
CA VAL A 112 14.50 20.47 -9.40
C VAL A 112 13.94 20.17 -10.79
N PRO A 113 13.46 21.22 -11.50
CA PRO A 113 12.86 21.06 -12.82
C PRO A 113 13.83 20.60 -13.91
N GLY A 114 15.14 20.70 -13.66
CA GLY A 114 16.19 20.32 -14.61
C GLY A 114 16.33 18.81 -14.85
N ILE A 115 15.65 17.97 -14.07
CA ILE A 115 15.68 16.51 -14.21
C ILE A 115 14.29 16.01 -14.60
N GLU A 116 14.19 15.26 -15.70
CA GLU A 116 12.92 14.73 -16.19
C GLU A 116 12.27 13.73 -15.21
N PRO A 117 10.93 13.63 -15.15
CA PRO A 117 10.23 12.79 -14.18
C PRO A 117 10.61 11.30 -14.20
N TRP A 118 10.92 10.74 -15.37
CA TRP A 118 11.30 9.32 -15.47
C TRP A 118 12.61 9.02 -14.73
N ALA A 119 13.56 9.97 -14.71
CA ALA A 119 14.82 9.82 -14.02
C ALA A 119 14.62 9.81 -12.50
N TRP A 120 13.68 10.60 -11.98
CA TRP A 120 13.26 10.56 -10.58
C TRP A 120 12.61 9.23 -10.20
N VAL A 121 11.69 8.71 -11.04
CA VAL A 121 11.08 7.39 -10.82
C VAL A 121 12.15 6.29 -10.78
N LEU A 122 13.08 6.30 -11.73
CA LEU A 122 14.18 5.34 -11.80
C LEU A 122 15.06 5.42 -10.54
N LEU A 123 15.42 6.63 -10.11
CA LEU A 123 16.21 6.85 -8.90
C LEU A 123 15.51 6.26 -7.66
N PHE A 124 14.23 6.56 -7.46
CA PHE A 124 13.49 6.04 -6.32
C PHE A 124 13.36 4.52 -6.36
N MET A 125 13.11 3.93 -7.53
CA MET A 125 13.07 2.48 -7.70
C MET A 125 14.41 1.82 -7.38
N VAL A 126 15.52 2.36 -7.88
CA VAL A 126 16.86 1.83 -7.59
C VAL A 126 17.17 1.90 -6.10
N VAL A 127 16.89 3.03 -5.45
CA VAL A 127 17.11 3.19 -4.00
C VAL A 127 16.24 2.22 -3.21
N PHE A 128 14.96 2.08 -3.56
CA PHE A 128 14.04 1.19 -2.86
C PHE A 128 14.42 -0.28 -3.04
N THR A 129 14.77 -0.70 -4.26
CA THR A 129 15.27 -2.05 -4.53
C THR A 129 16.57 -2.32 -3.81
N ALA A 130 17.54 -1.39 -3.83
CA ALA A 130 18.80 -1.54 -3.11
C ALA A 130 18.56 -1.69 -1.59
N ALA A 131 17.70 -0.85 -1.00
CA ALA A 131 17.33 -0.95 0.41
C ALA A 131 16.70 -2.32 0.73
N ASN A 132 15.77 -2.79 -0.10
CA ASN A 132 15.17 -4.12 0.06
C ASN A 132 16.22 -5.24 0.00
N LEU A 133 17.15 -5.19 -0.95
CA LEU A 133 18.22 -6.19 -1.08
C LEU A 133 19.21 -6.15 0.08
N THR A 134 19.56 -4.97 0.60
CA THR A 134 20.46 -4.85 1.78
C THR A 134 19.82 -5.38 3.06
N ALA A 135 18.51 -5.22 3.26
CA ALA A 135 17.82 -5.78 4.42
C ALA A 135 17.84 -7.31 4.38
N VAL A 136 17.60 -7.92 3.21
CA VAL A 136 17.70 -9.38 3.01
C VAL A 136 19.15 -9.86 3.17
N LYS A 137 20.13 -9.10 2.68
CA LYS A 137 21.55 -9.43 2.83
C LYS A 137 22.01 -9.39 4.30
N ASN A 138 21.56 -8.38 5.06
CA ASN A 138 21.82 -8.32 6.50
C ASN A 138 21.18 -9.53 7.21
N PHE A 139 19.96 -9.94 6.83
CA PHE A 139 19.35 -11.18 7.35
C PHE A 139 20.20 -12.43 7.06
N GLY A 140 20.78 -12.55 5.86
CA GLY A 140 21.65 -13.67 5.49
C GLY A 140 23.02 -13.68 6.18
N GLU A 141 23.58 -12.53 6.54
CA GLU A 141 24.82 -12.44 7.33
C GLU A 141 24.61 -12.70 8.83
N PHE A 142 23.39 -12.52 9.35
CA PHE A 142 23.06 -12.87 10.75
C PHE A 142 22.66 -14.35 10.94
N GLU A 143 22.49 -15.10 9.85
CA GLU A 143 22.17 -16.54 9.88
C GLU A 143 23.44 -17.43 9.82
N PHE A 144 24.64 -16.82 9.84
CA PHE A 144 25.94 -17.47 10.03
C PHE A 144 26.68 -16.91 11.26
#